data_AF-A0AAW3C2J4-F1
#
_entry.id   AF-A0AAW3C2J4-F1
#
_cell.length_a   1.000
_cell.length_b   1.000
_cell.length_c   1.000
_cell.angle_alpha   90.00
_cell.angle_beta   90.00
_cell.angle_gamma   90.00
#
_symmetry.space_group_name_H-M   'P 1'
#
loop_
_entity.id
_entity.type
_entity.pdbx_description
1 polymer ?
#
loop_
_entity_poly.entity_id
_entity_poly.type
_entity_poly.pdbx_seq_one_letter_code
_entity_poly.pdbx_strand_id
1 'polypeptide(L)'
;MSSNQDPICSDDDQELLISAPLSSLCRIKGISVVAPANDTAPSRVKIFVNLVSVSGFCSVRRLVPQEQLQLADGGCEDRIIYRVNATKFSAVSSLTFFFDESYNGEETNVLRIELFGENTGKSTQQQVATNIVYEARGNPADHQSGEDKKSLFEVR
;
A
#
# COMPACT_ATOMS: atom_id res chain seq x y z
N MET A 1 3.56 -29.61 10.68
CA MET A 1 3.65 -28.54 9.66
C MET A 1 2.36 -27.75 9.78
N SER A 2 2.41 -26.59 10.41
CA SER A 2 1.24 -25.81 10.75
C SER A 2 0.64 -25.21 9.48
N SER A 3 -0.45 -25.81 9.00
CA SER A 3 -1.19 -25.36 7.83
C SER A 3 -1.79 -23.98 8.13
N ASN A 4 -1.28 -22.92 7.50
CA ASN A 4 -1.98 -21.63 7.40
C ASN A 4 -3.20 -21.85 6.49
N GLN A 5 -4.26 -22.45 7.04
CA GLN A 5 -5.45 -22.90 6.30
C GLN A 5 -6.73 -22.22 6.79
N ASP A 6 -6.59 -21.22 7.67
CA ASP A 6 -7.71 -20.41 8.14
C ASP A 6 -7.94 -19.26 7.13
N PRO A 7 -9.06 -19.24 6.41
CA PRO A 7 -9.39 -18.15 5.51
C PRO A 7 -9.59 -16.87 6.33
N ILE A 8 -9.07 -15.75 5.82
CA ILE A 8 -9.43 -14.44 6.34
C ILE A 8 -10.83 -14.15 5.81
N CYS A 9 -11.81 -14.15 6.71
CA CYS A 9 -13.20 -13.84 6.41
C CYS A 9 -13.52 -12.41 6.82
N SER A 10 -14.50 -11.81 6.14
CA SER A 10 -15.10 -10.55 6.58
C SER A 10 -16.13 -10.80 7.68
N ASP A 11 -16.19 -9.94 8.69
CA ASP A 11 -16.93 -10.19 9.95
C ASP A 11 -18.39 -9.68 9.92
N ASP A 12 -18.70 -8.68 9.07
CA ASP A 12 -20.01 -7.99 9.08
C ASP A 12 -20.54 -7.65 7.67
N ASP A 13 -19.66 -7.39 6.69
CA ASP A 13 -20.01 -7.00 5.32
C ASP A 13 -19.06 -7.64 4.28
N GLN A 14 -19.44 -7.69 3.01
CA GLN A 14 -18.61 -8.16 1.88
C GLN A 14 -17.29 -7.36 1.67
N GLU A 15 -17.08 -6.26 2.39
CA GLU A 15 -15.91 -5.38 2.22
C GLU A 15 -14.71 -5.87 3.05
N LEU A 16 -13.60 -6.20 2.39
CA LEU A 16 -12.35 -6.64 3.04
C LEU A 16 -11.18 -5.74 2.65
N LEU A 17 -10.38 -5.33 3.64
CA LEU A 17 -9.23 -4.45 3.43
C LEU A 17 -7.96 -5.07 4.00
N ILE A 18 -6.97 -5.33 3.14
CA ILE A 18 -5.71 -5.95 3.52
C ILE A 18 -4.56 -5.03 3.12
N SER A 19 -3.78 -4.56 4.10
CA SER A 19 -2.58 -3.75 3.87
C SER A 19 -1.31 -4.55 4.14
N ALA A 20 -0.41 -4.59 3.16
CA ALA A 20 0.87 -5.27 3.25
C ALA A 20 2.03 -4.28 3.00
N PRO A 21 2.75 -3.83 4.04
CA PRO A 21 3.96 -3.03 3.88
C PRO A 21 5.12 -3.92 3.40
N LEU A 22 5.89 -3.44 2.42
CA LEU A 22 7.08 -4.12 1.89
C LEU A 22 8.35 -3.53 2.54
N SER A 23 9.33 -4.40 2.79
CA SER A 23 10.62 -4.00 3.39
C SER A 23 11.53 -3.23 2.43
N SER A 24 11.28 -3.35 1.13
CA SER A 24 12.08 -2.76 0.06
C SER A 24 11.19 -2.42 -1.13
N LEU A 25 11.68 -1.52 -1.99
CA LEU A 25 10.95 -1.09 -3.17
C LEU A 25 10.93 -2.23 -4.20
N CYS A 26 9.75 -2.80 -4.41
CA CYS A 26 9.56 -3.90 -5.34
C CYS A 26 8.81 -3.44 -6.59
N ARG A 27 9.13 -4.08 -7.71
CA ARG A 27 8.40 -3.94 -8.96
C ARG A 27 7.48 -5.14 -9.14
N ILE A 28 6.18 -4.91 -9.02
CA ILE A 28 5.17 -5.98 -9.14
C ILE A 28 4.78 -6.13 -10.61
N LYS A 29 4.76 -7.37 -11.09
CA LYS A 29 4.36 -7.74 -12.46
C LYS A 29 3.06 -8.55 -12.47
N GLY A 30 2.77 -9.27 -11.39
CA GLY A 30 1.57 -10.06 -11.27
C GLY A 30 1.15 -10.25 -9.82
N ILE A 31 -0.13 -10.53 -9.64
CA ILE A 31 -0.76 -10.74 -8.33
C ILE A 31 -1.65 -11.96 -8.47
N SER A 32 -1.63 -12.84 -7.48
CA SER A 32 -2.55 -13.97 -7.38
C SER A 32 -3.32 -13.86 -6.08
N VAL A 33 -4.63 -14.00 -6.17
CA VAL A 33 -5.51 -14.08 -5.01
C VAL A 33 -6.09 -15.48 -5.01
N VAL A 34 -5.84 -16.22 -3.93
CA VAL A 34 -6.39 -17.55 -3.69
C VAL A 34 -7.51 -17.40 -2.68
N ALA A 35 -8.69 -17.84 -3.08
CA ALA A 35 -9.93 -17.81 -2.31
C ALA A 35 -10.53 -19.23 -2.29
N PRO A 36 -11.38 -19.57 -1.31
CA PRO A 36 -12.04 -20.87 -1.29
C PRO A 36 -12.96 -21.04 -2.51
N ALA A 37 -13.17 -22.28 -2.94
CA ALA A 37 -14.06 -22.67 -4.05
C ALA A 37 -15.54 -22.59 -3.72
N ASN A 38 -15.93 -21.50 -3.07
CA ASN A 38 -17.30 -21.20 -2.67
C ASN A 38 -17.71 -19.82 -3.22
N ASP A 39 -19.00 -19.50 -3.16
CA ASP A 39 -19.54 -18.20 -3.54
C ASP A 39 -19.07 -17.03 -2.64
N THR A 40 -18.31 -17.34 -1.58
CA THR A 40 -17.68 -16.35 -0.69
C THR A 40 -16.38 -15.78 -1.27
N ALA A 41 -15.98 -16.20 -2.47
CA ALA A 41 -14.82 -15.64 -3.15
C ALA A 41 -15.08 -14.17 -3.56
N PRO A 42 -14.06 -13.30 -3.47
CA PRO A 42 -14.17 -11.94 -3.99
C PRO A 42 -14.32 -11.95 -5.51
N SER A 43 -15.25 -11.17 -6.04
CA SER A 43 -15.44 -11.00 -7.48
C SER A 43 -14.57 -9.86 -8.03
N ARG A 44 -14.28 -8.85 -7.21
CA ARG A 44 -13.48 -7.69 -7.59
C ARG A 44 -12.47 -7.32 -6.51
N VAL A 45 -11.27 -6.93 -6.96
CA VAL A 45 -10.24 -6.36 -6.10
C VAL A 45 -9.70 -5.04 -6.66
N LYS A 46 -9.64 -4.04 -5.79
CA LYS A 46 -9.05 -2.73 -6.03
C LYS A 46 -7.70 -2.66 -5.33
N ILE A 47 -6.66 -2.36 -6.10
CA ILE A 47 -5.28 -2.33 -5.61
C ILE A 47 -4.80 -0.90 -5.52
N PHE A 48 -4.21 -0.57 -4.38
CA PHE A 48 -3.58 0.71 -4.13
C PHE A 48 -2.11 0.49 -3.74
N VAL A 49 -1.27 1.43 -4.12
CA VAL A 49 0.17 1.41 -3.80
C VAL A 49 0.56 2.68 -3.07
N ASN A 50 1.53 2.57 -2.17
CA ASN A 50 2.15 3.72 -1.49
C ASN A 50 1.13 4.62 -0.78
N LEU A 51 0.07 4.04 -0.21
CA LEU A 51 -0.92 4.81 0.54
C LEU A 51 -0.30 5.33 1.84
N VAL A 52 -0.33 6.66 1.99
CA VAL A 52 0.16 7.36 3.18
C VAL A 52 -0.99 7.40 4.19
N SER A 53 -0.97 6.46 5.14
CA SER A 53 -1.98 6.28 6.20
C SER A 53 -3.38 5.91 5.71
N VAL A 54 -3.64 4.60 5.63
CA VAL A 54 -5.00 4.07 5.47
C VAL A 54 -5.71 4.13 6.82
N SER A 55 -6.60 5.11 6.98
CA SER A 55 -7.38 5.30 8.22
C SER A 55 -8.69 4.50 8.26
N GLY A 56 -9.02 3.73 7.21
CA GLY A 56 -10.18 2.84 7.16
C GLY A 56 -10.84 2.73 5.77
N PHE A 57 -11.95 1.99 5.71
CA PHE A 57 -12.74 1.72 4.49
C PHE A 57 -13.26 2.99 3.79
N CYS A 58 -13.69 3.99 4.57
CA CYS A 58 -14.19 5.27 4.04
C CYS A 58 -13.14 6.02 3.20
N SER A 59 -11.87 5.93 3.59
CA SER A 59 -10.78 6.60 2.87
C SER A 59 -10.53 5.92 1.54
N VAL A 60 -10.41 4.58 1.52
CA VAL A 60 -10.12 3.81 0.30
C VAL A 60 -11.26 3.85 -0.70
N ARG A 61 -12.52 3.92 -0.25
CA ARG A 61 -13.69 4.08 -1.13
C ARG A 61 -13.65 5.34 -2.00
N ARG A 62 -13.06 6.43 -1.51
CA ARG A 62 -12.95 7.70 -2.25
C ARG A 62 -11.66 7.82 -3.06
N LEU A 63 -10.71 6.92 -2.84
CA LEU A 63 -9.44 6.93 -3.56
C LEU A 63 -9.62 6.25 -4.92
N VAL A 64 -8.86 6.73 -5.90
CA VAL A 64 -8.78 6.09 -7.21
C VAL A 64 -7.83 4.91 -7.10
N PRO A 65 -8.28 3.67 -7.37
CA PRO A 65 -7.39 2.52 -7.36
C PRO A 65 -6.34 2.65 -8.46
N GLN A 66 -5.13 2.17 -8.19
CA GLN A 66 -4.06 2.12 -9.20
C GLN A 66 -4.39 1.14 -10.32
N GLU A 67 -4.95 0.01 -9.92
CA GLU A 67 -5.46 -1.02 -10.81
C GLU A 67 -6.68 -1.68 -10.15
N GLN A 68 -7.64 -2.03 -10.97
CA GLN A 68 -8.80 -2.81 -10.57
C GLN A 68 -8.77 -4.11 -11.36
N LEU A 69 -8.87 -5.24 -10.66
CA LEU A 69 -8.87 -6.55 -11.27
C LEU A 69 -10.24 -7.20 -11.03
N GLN A 70 -10.83 -7.71 -12.09
CA GLN A 70 -11.95 -8.63 -11.99
C GLN A 70 -11.38 -10.02 -11.75
N LEU A 71 -11.75 -10.63 -10.64
CA LEU A 71 -11.35 -11.98 -10.30
C LEU A 71 -12.26 -12.95 -11.06
N ALA A 72 -11.74 -14.12 -11.45
CA ALA A 72 -12.51 -15.14 -12.14
C ALA A 72 -13.59 -15.76 -11.22
N ASP A 73 -14.69 -16.17 -11.84
CA ASP A 73 -15.85 -16.78 -11.18
C ASP A 73 -15.49 -18.18 -10.67
N GLY A 74 -15.95 -18.52 -9.46
CA GLY A 74 -15.82 -19.88 -8.92
C GLY A 74 -14.49 -20.19 -8.23
N GLY A 75 -14.01 -19.28 -7.36
CA GLY A 75 -13.05 -19.57 -6.28
C GLY A 75 -12.05 -20.68 -6.60
N CYS A 76 -11.25 -20.54 -7.64
CA CYS A 76 -10.39 -21.66 -8.00
C CYS A 76 -9.33 -21.82 -6.90
N GLU A 77 -9.22 -23.01 -6.30
CA GLU A 77 -7.99 -23.38 -5.58
C GLU A 77 -6.76 -23.29 -6.50
N ASP A 78 -6.99 -23.25 -7.82
CA ASP A 78 -5.97 -23.00 -8.82
C ASP A 78 -5.46 -21.54 -8.78
N ARG A 79 -4.15 -21.41 -8.91
CA ARG A 79 -3.40 -20.17 -8.73
C ARG A 79 -3.52 -19.28 -9.97
N ILE A 80 -4.51 -18.39 -9.99
CA ILE A 80 -4.68 -17.44 -11.10
C ILE A 80 -3.77 -16.22 -10.90
N ILE A 81 -2.81 -16.06 -11.83
CA ILE A 81 -1.90 -14.91 -11.82
C ILE A 81 -2.43 -13.81 -12.73
N TYR A 82 -2.94 -12.73 -12.14
CA TYR A 82 -3.36 -11.52 -12.83
C TYR A 82 -2.14 -10.64 -13.12
N ARG A 83 -1.89 -10.38 -14.40
CA ARG A 83 -0.82 -9.46 -14.81
C ARG A 83 -1.24 -8.03 -14.58
N VAL A 84 -0.40 -7.27 -13.89
CA VAL A 84 -0.61 -5.84 -13.64
C VAL A 84 0.38 -5.00 -14.43
N ASN A 85 0.08 -3.72 -14.62
CA ASN A 85 0.96 -2.83 -15.36
C ASN A 85 2.25 -2.55 -14.58
N ALA A 86 3.34 -3.23 -14.92
CA ALA A 86 4.63 -3.11 -14.25
C ALA A 86 5.25 -1.69 -14.27
N THR A 87 4.73 -0.77 -15.08
CA THR A 87 5.11 0.65 -15.05
C THR A 87 4.43 1.38 -13.90
N LYS A 88 3.13 1.13 -13.69
CA LYS A 88 2.37 1.64 -12.54
C LYS A 88 2.92 1.07 -11.22
N PHE A 89 3.25 -0.22 -11.23
CA PHE A 89 3.76 -0.95 -10.07
C PHE A 89 5.29 -1.06 -10.05
N SER A 90 6.02 -0.07 -10.57
CA SER A 90 7.50 -0.14 -10.62
C SER A 90 8.18 0.21 -9.30
N ALA A 91 7.51 0.95 -8.42
CA ALA A 91 8.08 1.51 -7.21
C ALA A 91 7.11 1.35 -6.04
N VAL A 92 6.90 0.10 -5.59
CA VAL A 92 5.90 -0.23 -4.57
C VAL A 92 6.59 -0.44 -3.22
N SER A 93 6.26 0.38 -2.23
CA SER A 93 6.71 0.27 -0.84
C SER A 93 5.62 -0.29 0.08
N SER A 94 4.35 -0.05 -0.23
CA SER A 94 3.21 -0.63 0.45
C SER A 94 2.11 -0.99 -0.54
N LEU A 95 1.41 -2.08 -0.29
CA LEU A 95 0.24 -2.52 -1.05
C LEU A 95 -0.98 -2.52 -0.17
N THR A 96 -2.12 -2.13 -0.73
CA THR A 96 -3.41 -2.26 -0.09
C THR A 96 -4.39 -2.86 -1.07
N PHE A 97 -4.99 -3.97 -0.67
CA PHE A 97 -6.02 -4.70 -1.39
C PHE A 97 -7.35 -4.38 -0.75
N PHE A 98 -8.26 -3.84 -1.53
CA PHE A 98 -9.63 -3.57 -1.12
C PHE A 98 -10.56 -4.42 -1.96
N PHE A 99 -11.23 -5.37 -1.32
CA PHE A 99 -12.25 -6.20 -1.92
C PHE A 99 -13.59 -5.55 -1.60
N ASP A 100 -14.30 -5.11 -2.62
CA ASP A 100 -15.56 -4.38 -2.46
C ASP A 100 -16.79 -5.15 -2.94
N GLU A 101 -16.57 -6.26 -3.66
CA GLU A 101 -17.62 -7.13 -4.16
C GLU A 101 -17.18 -8.59 -4.00
N SER A 102 -18.10 -9.44 -3.53
CA SER A 102 -18.01 -10.89 -3.57
C SER A 102 -18.99 -11.48 -4.59
N TYR A 103 -18.93 -12.80 -4.81
CA TYR A 103 -19.89 -13.48 -5.67
C TYR A 103 -21.25 -13.68 -4.98
N ASN A 104 -21.28 -13.93 -3.67
CA ASN A 104 -22.51 -14.06 -2.89
C ASN A 104 -23.11 -12.71 -2.45
N GLY A 105 -22.32 -11.63 -2.44
CA GLY A 105 -22.74 -10.30 -1.99
C GLY A 105 -22.83 -10.13 -0.46
N GLU A 106 -22.44 -11.13 0.33
CA GLU A 106 -22.62 -11.16 1.79
C GLU A 106 -21.29 -11.20 2.54
N GLU A 107 -20.39 -12.10 2.16
CA GLU A 107 -19.09 -12.29 2.82
C GLU A 107 -17.96 -12.47 1.79
N THR A 108 -16.76 -12.06 2.18
CA THR A 108 -15.55 -12.21 1.37
C THR A 108 -14.52 -13.02 2.14
N ASN A 109 -14.11 -14.16 1.58
CA ASN A 109 -13.12 -15.05 2.16
C ASN A 109 -11.87 -15.12 1.27
N VAL A 110 -10.71 -14.83 1.86
CA VAL A 110 -9.41 -14.87 1.17
C VAL A 110 -8.47 -15.80 1.93
N LEU A 111 -7.97 -16.82 1.24
CA LEU A 111 -7.02 -17.77 1.82
C LEU A 111 -5.60 -17.21 1.79
N ARG A 112 -5.17 -16.72 0.63
CA ARG A 112 -3.79 -16.25 0.45
C ARG A 112 -3.69 -15.26 -0.70
N ILE A 113 -2.85 -14.25 -0.50
CA ILE A 113 -2.45 -13.31 -1.55
C ILE A 113 -0.97 -13.53 -1.84
N GLU A 114 -0.63 -13.62 -3.11
CA GLU A 114 0.73 -13.79 -3.57
C GLU A 114 1.10 -12.70 -4.58
N LEU A 115 2.31 -12.19 -4.41
CA LEU A 115 2.84 -11.10 -5.21
C LEU A 115 3.99 -11.64 -6.06
N PHE A 116 3.93 -11.37 -7.36
CA PHE A 116 4.96 -11.74 -8.32
C PHE A 116 5.62 -10.49 -8.84
N GLY A 117 6.92 -10.41 -8.67
CA GLY A 117 7.67 -9.24 -9.03
C GLY A 117 9.16 -9.46 -8.89
N GLU A 118 9.89 -8.39 -9.19
CA GLU A 118 11.33 -8.30 -8.98
C GLU A 118 11.61 -7.27 -7.89
N ASN A 119 12.51 -7.59 -6.98
CA ASN A 119 13.01 -6.61 -6.03
C ASN A 119 13.94 -5.67 -6.79
N THR A 120 13.73 -4.36 -6.69
CA THR A 120 14.56 -3.38 -7.40
C THR A 120 15.92 -3.18 -6.71
N GLY A 121 16.15 -3.81 -5.56
CA GLY A 121 17.37 -3.69 -4.74
C GLY A 121 17.48 -2.34 -4.02
N LYS A 122 16.45 -1.48 -4.12
CA LYS A 122 16.39 -0.17 -3.48
C LYS A 122 15.64 -0.31 -2.15
N SER A 123 16.31 -0.02 -1.03
CA SER A 123 15.69 -0.07 0.29
C SER A 123 14.56 0.94 0.44
N THR A 124 13.45 0.53 1.07
CA THR A 124 12.30 1.41 1.37
C THR A 124 12.68 2.53 2.37
N GLN A 125 13.80 2.34 3.10
CA GLN A 125 14.34 3.28 4.07
C GLN A 125 14.96 4.56 3.47
N GLN A 126 15.14 4.66 2.15
CA GLN A 126 15.67 5.88 1.53
C GLN A 126 14.63 7.01 1.35
N GLN A 127 13.39 6.84 1.82
CA GLN A 127 12.37 7.90 1.78
C GLN A 127 12.05 8.54 3.14
N VAL A 128 12.92 8.40 4.16
CA VAL A 128 12.89 9.26 5.36
C VAL A 128 14.13 10.16 5.39
N ALA A 129 14.26 10.98 4.36
CA ALA A 129 15.11 12.15 4.37
C ALA A 129 14.35 13.30 3.71
N THR A 130 13.32 13.81 4.38
CA THR A 130 12.90 15.21 4.24
C THR A 130 12.30 15.66 5.57
N ASN A 131 13.15 16.28 6.36
CA ASN A 131 12.79 17.06 7.53
C ASN A 131 11.91 18.23 7.04
N ILE A 132 10.63 18.31 7.43
CA ILE A 132 9.91 19.58 7.38
C ILE A 132 9.47 19.90 8.80
N VAL A 133 10.37 20.57 9.50
CA VAL A 133 10.03 21.41 10.65
C VAL A 133 9.31 22.63 10.08
N TYR A 134 8.02 22.76 10.38
CA TYR A 134 7.36 24.05 10.41
C TYR A 134 7.07 24.35 11.88
N GLU A 135 7.99 25.04 12.54
CA GLU A 135 7.71 25.67 13.83
C GLU A 135 6.70 26.79 13.59
N ALA A 136 5.42 26.48 13.69
CA ALA A 136 4.38 27.49 13.84
C ALA A 136 4.32 27.93 15.31
N ARG A 137 5.30 28.73 15.74
CA ARG A 137 5.11 29.71 16.82
C ARG A 137 5.66 31.03 16.35
N GLY A 138 4.76 31.96 16.02
CA GLY A 138 5.14 33.35 15.85
C GLY A 138 5.70 33.89 17.16
N ASN A 139 6.90 34.46 17.10
CA ASN A 139 7.29 35.50 18.04
C ASN A 139 7.72 36.74 17.24
N PRO A 140 6.88 37.79 17.18
CA PRO A 140 7.23 39.08 16.64
C PRO A 140 7.98 39.87 17.70
N ALA A 141 9.29 39.63 17.81
CA ALA A 141 10.23 40.53 18.46
C ALA A 141 11.47 40.49 17.57
N ASP A 142 12.09 41.56 17.12
CA ASP A 142 11.97 42.99 17.36
C ASP A 142 12.91 43.57 16.29
N HIS A 143 12.54 44.67 15.65
CA HIS A 143 13.40 45.37 14.72
C HIS A 143 14.64 45.90 15.46
N GLN A 144 15.87 45.61 15.02
CA GLN A 144 16.83 46.66 14.64
C GLN A 144 18.14 46.13 14.05
N SER A 145 18.53 46.78 12.95
CA SER A 145 19.83 46.70 12.29
C SER A 145 21.01 46.92 13.25
N GLY A 146 22.09 46.20 12.99
CA GLY A 146 23.36 46.31 13.72
C GLY A 146 24.50 45.68 12.95
N GLU A 147 24.97 46.41 11.94
CA GLU A 147 26.26 46.30 11.29
C GLU A 147 27.39 46.27 12.34
N ASP A 148 28.31 45.27 12.36
CA ASP A 148 29.77 45.50 12.40
C ASP A 148 30.64 44.21 12.50
N LYS A 149 31.72 44.25 11.69
CA LYS A 149 33.10 43.75 11.85
C LYS A 149 33.48 42.26 12.02
N LYS A 150 34.09 41.77 10.93
CA LYS A 150 35.42 41.12 10.81
C LYS A 150 36.04 40.52 12.08
N SER A 151 36.45 39.26 11.98
CA SER A 151 37.83 38.86 12.33
C SER A 151 38.32 37.73 11.43
N LEU A 152 39.39 38.09 10.71
CA LEU A 152 40.34 37.22 10.01
C LEU A 152 41.01 36.30 11.04
N PHE A 153 41.20 35.00 10.74
CA PHE A 153 42.35 34.25 11.24
C PHE A 153 42.87 33.28 10.17
N GLU A 154 44.20 33.20 10.15
CA GLU A 154 45.12 32.74 9.12
C GLU A 154 45.33 31.23 9.11
N VAL A 155 45.66 30.65 7.94
CA VAL A 155 46.31 29.34 7.85
C VAL A 155 47.47 29.41 6.84
N ARG A 156 48.67 29.57 7.41
CA ARG A 156 50.04 29.23 6.94
C ARG A 156 50.59 29.80 5.64
#